data_AF-A0A5C6G4V2-F1
#
_entry.id   AF-A0A5C6G4V2-F1
#
_cell.length_a   1.000
_cell.length_b   1.000
_cell.length_c   1.000
_cell.angle_alpha   90.00
_cell.angle_beta   90.00
_cell.angle_gamma   90.00
#
_symmetry.space_group_name_H-M   'P 1'
#
loop_
_entity.id
_entity.type
_entity.pdbx_description
1 polymer ?
#
loop_
_entity_poly.entity_id
_entity_poly.type
_entity_poly.pdbx_seq_one_letter_code
_entity_poly.pdbx_strand_id
1 'polypeptide(L)'
;MAPVTNLMLNARLEEHCVGITTERKYFHADGSFIKRSLRSFEWQHNPFSGTLCIPRFGNERILNEATTLRFIASKTEIPVPKLYGCFEDDGAVFTWSRNLSRG
;
A
#
# COMPACT_ATOMS: atom_id res chain seq x y z
N MET A 1 6.46 23.16 -9.47
CA MET A 1 6.34 21.77 -9.95
C MET A 1 4.90 21.57 -10.37
N ALA A 2 4.61 20.99 -11.54
CA ALA A 2 3.23 20.77 -11.98
C ALA A 2 2.51 19.79 -11.02
N PRO A 3 1.21 19.97 -10.73
CA PRO A 3 0.48 19.08 -9.83
C PRO A 3 0.45 17.66 -10.41
N VAL A 4 0.89 16.68 -9.61
CA VAL A 4 0.90 15.27 -9.99
C VAL A 4 -0.46 14.66 -9.68
N THR A 5 -1.11 14.08 -10.68
CA THR A 5 -2.42 13.42 -10.50
C THR A 5 -2.28 11.90 -10.41
N ASN A 6 -3.30 11.25 -9.87
CA ASN A 6 -3.38 9.78 -9.83
C ASN A 6 -3.23 9.15 -11.23
N LEU A 7 -3.84 9.77 -12.25
CA LEU A 7 -3.77 9.31 -13.64
C LEU A 7 -2.33 9.35 -14.18
N MET A 8 -1.60 10.44 -13.89
CA MET A 8 -0.20 10.58 -14.32
C MET A 8 0.72 9.55 -13.65
N LEU A 9 0.49 9.25 -12.37
CA LEU A 9 1.28 8.24 -11.65
C LEU A 9 0.99 6.83 -12.15
N ASN A 10 -0.28 6.48 -12.38
CA ASN A 10 -0.64 5.17 -12.93
C ASN A 10 -0.20 4.98 -14.40
N ALA A 11 0.08 6.06 -15.14
CA ALA A 11 0.69 5.97 -16.47
C ALA A 11 2.20 5.71 -16.44
N ARG A 12 2.84 5.83 -15.26
CA ARG A 12 4.30 5.71 -15.06
C ARG A 12 4.60 4.83 -13.85
N LEU A 13 3.98 3.66 -13.81
CA LEU A 13 4.15 2.71 -12.72
C LEU A 13 5.61 2.26 -12.60
N GLU A 14 6.08 2.17 -11.36
CA GLU A 14 7.34 1.50 -11.03
C GLU A 14 7.26 0.02 -11.38
N GLU A 15 8.42 -0.63 -11.49
CA GLU A 15 8.49 -2.07 -11.70
C GLU A 15 7.66 -2.83 -10.65
N HIS A 16 6.91 -3.82 -11.11
CA HIS A 16 5.97 -4.62 -10.30
C HIS A 16 4.83 -3.84 -9.63
N CYS A 17 4.75 -2.51 -9.78
CA CYS A 17 3.63 -1.73 -9.27
C CYS A 17 2.39 -2.00 -10.12
N VAL A 18 1.32 -2.47 -9.49
CA VAL A 18 0.06 -2.83 -10.16
C VAL A 18 -1.01 -1.75 -10.00
N GLY A 19 -0.74 -0.73 -9.19
CA GLY A 19 -1.64 0.41 -9.04
C GLY A 19 -1.27 1.35 -7.91
N ILE A 20 -1.69 2.59 -8.06
CA ILE A 20 -1.48 3.66 -7.09
C ILE A 20 -2.83 4.32 -6.81
N THR A 21 -3.18 4.48 -5.53
CA THR A 21 -4.34 5.29 -5.10
C THR A 21 -3.86 6.57 -4.44
N THR A 22 -4.78 7.43 -4.00
CA THR A 22 -4.46 8.61 -3.19
C THR A 22 -3.93 8.26 -1.80
N GLU A 23 -3.94 6.99 -1.40
CA GLU A 23 -3.57 6.55 -0.05
C GLU A 23 -2.31 5.68 -0.01
N ARG A 24 -2.07 4.85 -1.04
CA ARG A 24 -0.99 3.84 -1.05
C ARG A 24 -0.68 3.33 -2.45
N LYS A 25 0.46 2.66 -2.59
CA LYS A 25 0.85 1.86 -3.77
C LYS A 25 0.66 0.37 -3.50
N TYR A 26 0.44 -0.36 -4.59
CA TYR A 26 0.32 -1.82 -4.61
C TYR A 26 1.35 -2.39 -5.57
N PHE A 27 2.05 -3.43 -5.15
CA PHE A 27 2.98 -4.17 -5.98
C PHE A 27 2.65 -5.66 -5.94
N HIS A 28 2.96 -6.35 -7.03
CA HIS A 28 2.85 -7.79 -7.13
C HIS A 28 4.14 -8.36 -7.72
N ALA A 29 4.92 -9.04 -6.88
CA ALA A 29 6.21 -9.62 -7.22
C ALA A 29 6.32 -11.03 -6.62
N ASP A 30 6.76 -12.00 -7.42
CA ASP A 30 7.03 -13.39 -6.99
C ASP A 30 5.90 -14.05 -6.17
N GLY A 31 4.65 -13.83 -6.59
CA GLY A 31 3.45 -14.35 -5.92
C GLY A 31 3.19 -13.73 -4.54
N SER A 32 3.86 -12.63 -4.23
CA SER A 32 3.66 -11.81 -3.04
C SER A 32 3.00 -10.50 -3.42
N PHE A 33 2.10 -10.04 -2.57
CA PHE A 33 1.44 -8.76 -2.66
C PHE A 33 2.08 -7.81 -1.65
N ILE A 34 2.51 -6.66 -2.14
CA ILE A 34 3.17 -5.64 -1.31
C ILE A 34 2.30 -4.40 -1.31
N LYS A 35 2.02 -3.87 -0.13
CA LYS A 35 1.37 -2.58 0.05
C LYS A 35 2.37 -1.61 0.64
N ARG A 36 2.37 -0.38 0.15
CA ARG A 36 3.27 0.68 0.62
C ARG A 36 2.51 1.98 0.79
N SER A 37 2.62 2.65 1.94
CA SER A 37 2.07 4.00 2.09
C SER A 37 2.76 5.00 1.15
N LEU A 38 2.07 6.09 0.80
CA LEU A 38 2.66 7.15 -0.01
C LEU A 38 3.62 8.00 0.81
N ARG A 39 4.79 8.30 0.26
CA ARG A 39 5.70 9.32 0.78
C ARG A 39 5.12 10.70 0.50
N SER A 40 5.54 11.70 1.27
CA SER A 40 5.01 13.07 1.15
C SER A 40 5.14 13.67 -0.24
N PHE A 41 6.23 13.36 -0.95
CA PHE A 41 6.47 13.79 -2.32
C PHE A 41 5.66 13.02 -3.39
N GLU A 42 4.95 11.96 -2.99
CA GLU A 42 4.10 11.13 -3.86
C GLU A 42 2.61 11.46 -3.69
N TRP A 43 2.28 12.41 -2.80
CA TRP A 43 0.92 12.87 -2.61
C TRP A 43 0.38 13.52 -3.88
N GLN A 44 -0.90 13.26 -4.15
CA GLN A 44 -1.51 13.58 -5.44
C GLN A 44 -2.42 14.78 -5.33
N HIS A 45 -2.56 15.55 -6.39
CA HIS A 45 -3.57 16.58 -6.49
C HIS A 45 -4.88 16.01 -7.02
N ASN A 46 -5.99 16.43 -6.42
CA ASN A 46 -7.32 16.19 -6.95
C ASN A 46 -7.44 16.91 -8.32
N PRO A 47 -7.76 16.20 -9.41
CA PRO A 47 -7.80 16.79 -10.75
C PRO A 47 -8.93 17.81 -10.94
N PHE A 48 -9.97 17.78 -10.10
CA PHE A 48 -11.11 18.68 -10.18
C PHE A 48 -10.94 19.92 -9.30
N SER A 49 -10.52 19.75 -8.05
CA SER A 49 -10.37 20.86 -7.09
C SER A 49 -8.96 21.45 -7.01
N GLY A 50 -7.95 20.78 -7.57
CA GLY A 50 -6.54 21.18 -7.48
C GLY A 50 -5.90 21.00 -6.09
N THR A 51 -6.67 20.59 -5.09
CA THR A 51 -6.20 20.42 -3.70
C THR A 51 -5.31 19.19 -3.55
N LEU A 52 -4.28 19.29 -2.71
CA LEU A 52 -3.40 18.17 -2.37
C LEU A 52 -4.15 17.13 -1.51
N CYS A 53 -4.18 15.88 -1.96
CA CYS A 53 -4.70 14.74 -1.22
C CYS A 53 -3.64 14.21 -0.27
N ILE A 54 -3.79 14.52 1.02
CA ILE A 54 -2.93 14.03 2.09
C ILE A 54 -3.55 12.74 2.67
N PRO A 55 -2.88 11.58 2.57
CA PRO A 55 -3.36 10.33 3.15
C PRO A 55 -3.55 10.46 4.66
N ARG A 56 -4.74 10.14 5.17
CA ARG A 56 -5.00 10.19 6.61
C ARG A 56 -4.52 8.91 7.27
N PHE A 57 -3.56 9.04 8.18
CA PHE A 57 -2.96 7.90 8.89
C PHE A 57 -2.37 6.85 7.92
N GLY A 58 -1.69 7.29 6.87
CA GLY A 58 -1.22 6.42 5.79
C GLY A 58 -0.35 5.27 6.30
N ASN A 59 0.61 5.56 7.18
CA ASN A 59 1.52 4.59 7.77
C ASN A 59 0.80 3.69 8.77
N GLU A 60 0.02 4.27 9.68
CA GLU A 60 -0.70 3.56 10.74
C GLU A 60 -1.73 2.60 10.16
N ARG A 61 -2.36 2.92 9.03
CA ARG A 61 -3.29 2.01 8.35
C ARG A 61 -2.59 0.74 7.85
N ILE A 62 -1.34 0.85 7.38
CA ILE A 62 -0.55 -0.31 6.93
C ILE A 62 -0.05 -1.12 8.13
N LEU A 63 0.43 -0.45 9.20
CA LEU A 63 0.82 -1.09 10.46
C LEU A 63 -0.35 -1.83 11.11
N ASN A 64 -1.54 -1.23 11.08
CA ASN A 64 -2.76 -1.83 11.62
C ASN A 64 -3.17 -3.06 10.81
N GLU A 65 -3.04 -3.02 9.48
CA GLU A 65 -3.29 -4.19 8.63
C GLU A 65 -2.36 -5.35 9.00
N ALA A 66 -1.06 -5.08 9.13
CA ALA A 66 -0.07 -6.09 9.52
C ALA A 66 -0.38 -6.71 10.89
N THR A 67 -0.68 -5.85 11.87
CA THR A 67 -1.02 -6.28 13.24
C THR A 67 -2.30 -7.10 13.25
N THR A 68 -3.32 -6.69 12.50
CA THR A 68 -4.59 -7.40 12.37
C THR A 68 -4.39 -8.79 11.77
N LEU A 69 -3.61 -8.91 10.68
CA LEU A 69 -3.31 -10.20 10.06
C LEU A 69 -2.58 -11.14 11.03
N ARG A 70 -1.56 -10.64 11.75
CA ARG A 70 -0.85 -11.42 12.79
C ARG A 70 -1.79 -11.86 13.90
N PHE A 71 -2.65 -10.95 14.37
CA PHE A 71 -3.59 -11.24 15.43
C PHE A 71 -4.56 -12.36 15.04
N ILE A 72 -5.23 -12.23 13.89
CA ILE A 72 -6.18 -13.24 13.40
C ILE A 72 -5.49 -14.59 13.25
N ALA A 73 -4.33 -14.64 12.56
CA ALA A 73 -3.57 -15.87 12.38
C ALA A 73 -3.12 -16.53 13.70
N SER A 74 -2.93 -15.75 14.76
CA SER A 74 -2.51 -16.26 16.07
C SER A 74 -3.66 -16.66 17.00
N LYS A 75 -4.89 -16.22 16.69
CA LYS A 75 -6.07 -16.36 17.57
C LYS A 75 -7.19 -17.19 16.99
N THR A 76 -7.19 -17.42 15.69
CA THR A 76 -8.25 -18.15 15.00
C THR A 76 -7.66 -19.08 13.95
N GLU A 77 -8.48 -20.02 13.47
CA GLU A 77 -8.15 -20.89 12.34
C GLU A 77 -8.66 -20.33 11.00
N ILE A 78 -9.17 -19.09 11.00
CA ILE A 78 -9.67 -18.46 9.78
C ILE A 78 -8.47 -18.23 8.85
N PRO A 79 -8.51 -18.74 7.62
CA PRO A 79 -7.41 -18.54 6.68
C PRO A 79 -7.30 -17.04 6.36
N VAL A 80 -6.11 -16.49 6.59
CA VAL A 80 -5.74 -15.12 6.23
C VAL A 80 -4.45 -15.12 5.40
N PRO A 81 -4.20 -14.08 4.57
CA PRO A 81 -2.94 -13.95 3.85
C PRO A 81 -1.74 -14.09 4.78
N LYS A 82 -0.75 -14.88 4.36
CA LYS A 82 0.47 -15.06 5.15
C LYS A 82 1.30 -13.79 5.08
N LEU A 83 1.30 -13.00 6.16
CA LEU A 83 2.18 -11.85 6.31
C LEU A 83 3.61 -12.34 6.53
N TYR A 84 4.53 -12.01 5.63
CA TYR A 84 5.93 -12.34 5.89
C TYR A 84 6.71 -11.18 6.52
N GLY A 85 6.22 -9.93 6.43
CA GLY A 85 6.92 -8.79 6.99
C GLY A 85 6.15 -7.48 6.95
N CYS A 86 6.56 -6.58 7.85
CA CYS A 86 6.11 -5.20 7.93
C CYS A 86 7.30 -4.37 8.42
N PHE A 87 7.68 -3.34 7.66
CA PHE A 87 8.84 -2.50 7.98
C PHE A 87 8.63 -1.08 7.46
N GLU A 88 9.43 -0.15 7.96
CA GLU A 88 9.46 1.24 7.51
C GLU A 88 10.76 1.50 6.76
N ASP A 89 10.67 2.18 5.63
CA ASP A 89 11.79 2.63 4.82
C ASP A 89 11.45 3.96 4.12
N ASP A 90 12.38 4.92 4.20
CA ASP A 90 12.23 6.27 3.62
C ASP A 90 10.87 6.93 3.94
N GLY A 91 10.45 6.87 5.21
CA GLY A 91 9.21 7.45 5.72
C GLY A 91 7.91 6.76 5.25
N ALA A 92 8.01 5.65 4.52
CA ALA A 92 6.89 4.84 4.09
C ALA A 92 6.88 3.49 4.82
N VAL A 93 5.68 2.98 5.11
CA VAL A 93 5.49 1.65 5.69
C VAL A 93 5.12 0.67 4.59
N PHE A 94 5.77 -0.48 4.63
CA PHE A 94 5.62 -1.57 3.70
C PHE A 94 5.04 -2.78 4.43
N THR A 95 4.12 -3.48 3.78
CA THR A 95 3.74 -4.85 4.15
C THR A 95 3.87 -5.75 2.96
N TRP A 96 4.40 -6.96 3.17
CA TRP A 96 4.43 -7.99 2.14
C TRP A 96 3.73 -9.25 2.65
N SER A 97 2.83 -9.79 1.84
CA SER A 97 2.05 -10.99 2.17
C SER A 97 1.81 -11.87 0.95
N ARG A 98 1.54 -13.16 1.17
CA ARG A 98 1.07 -14.06 0.11
C ARG A 98 -0.42 -14.28 0.25
N ASN A 99 -1.13 -14.14 -0.87
CA ASN A 99 -2.55 -14.47 -0.96
C ASN A 99 -2.79 -15.94 -0.62
N LEU A 100 -3.98 -16.24 -0.12
CA LEU A 100 -4.41 -17.61 0.07
C LEU A 100 -4.39 -18.33 -1.28
N SER A 101 -3.76 -19.50 -1.33
CA SER A 101 -3.94 -20.40 -2.47
C SER A 101 -5.41 -20.77 -2.55
N ARG A 102 -6.03 -20.55 -3.71
CA ARG A 102 -7.31 -21.21 -4.01
C ARG A 102 -7.01 -22.71 -4.03
N GLY A 103 -7.52 -23.42 -3.04
CA GLY A 103 -7.54 -24.89 -3.03
C GLY A 103 -8.39 -25.43 -4.16
#